data_AF-A0A6M0Q3V7-F1
#
_entry.id   AF-A0A6M0Q3V7-F1
#
_cell.length_a   1.000
_cell.length_b   1.000
_cell.length_c   1.000
_cell.angle_alpha   90.00
_cell.angle_beta   90.00
_cell.angle_gamma   90.00
#
_symmetry.space_group_name_H-M   'P 1'
#
loop_
_entity.id
_entity.type
_entity.pdbx_description
1 polymer ?
#
loop_
_entity_poly.entity_id
_entity_poly.type
_entity_poly.pdbx_seq_one_letter_code
_entity_poly.pdbx_strand_id
1 'polypeptide(L)'
;MNTTTQLILFILTIIVVLVLFRKSKEKESFLLVKLFVFTLLGAFMFDLNGLKLPLGFMVFLLFVRKPKVNADTKYIAVSVGLVLFILGIFIPQIEKMVYERTHHIDLLDTNFYSGSLVEEVENLRDYLDMEGYSLELRGLDMTIHQDGTYESLGIGLVEQTHQGQINYIIDLADDRKSLEVVRYKVKDEEYLKDYIFTDAELVLGNFDLITSEMLEKKEYDYYHFSTDGQRIDYAVADSRTFQISTAGKAKLENDQLPVQAIVVDVCKGKELDELRTPFKCRDDEQFLLDVLMY
;
A
#
# COMPACT_ATOMS: atom_id res chain seq x y z
N MET A 1 -6.47 -15.68 2.38
CA MET A 1 -7.89 -16.00 2.30
C MET A 1 -8.55 -15.47 3.55
N ASN A 2 -9.44 -14.50 3.38
CA ASN A 2 -10.18 -13.90 4.48
C ASN A 2 -11.04 -14.97 5.19
N THR A 3 -11.22 -14.86 6.51
CA THR A 3 -12.07 -15.74 7.34
C THR A 3 -13.49 -15.84 6.78
N THR A 4 -14.03 -14.74 6.26
CA THR A 4 -15.35 -14.70 5.61
C THR A 4 -15.38 -15.58 4.37
N THR A 5 -14.35 -15.50 3.51
CA THR A 5 -14.24 -16.32 2.29
C THR A 5 -14.13 -17.81 2.63
N GLN A 6 -13.36 -18.15 3.67
CA GLN A 6 -13.26 -19.53 4.18
C GLN A 6 -14.62 -20.07 4.65
N LEU A 7 -15.38 -19.26 5.39
CA LEU A 7 -16.69 -19.65 5.92
C LEU A 7 -17.72 -19.84 4.79
N ILE A 8 -17.72 -18.97 3.78
CA ILE A 8 -18.58 -19.10 2.60
C ILE A 8 -18.27 -20.40 1.85
N LEU A 9 -16.99 -20.69 1.58
CA LEU A 9 -16.58 -21.93 0.92
C LEU A 9 -16.97 -23.18 1.73
N PHE A 10 -16.83 -23.12 3.05
CA PHE A 10 -17.21 -24.21 3.94
C PHE A 10 -18.72 -24.51 3.88
N ILE A 11 -19.56 -23.48 3.99
CA ILE A 11 -21.02 -23.61 3.88
C ILE A 11 -21.42 -24.14 2.50
N LEU A 12 -20.84 -23.60 1.43
CA LEU A 12 -21.10 -24.04 0.06
C LEU A 12 -20.74 -25.52 -0.12
N THR A 13 -19.61 -25.96 0.45
CA THR A 13 -19.19 -27.35 0.43
C THR A 13 -20.20 -28.26 1.13
N ILE A 14 -20.71 -27.87 2.31
CA ILE A 14 -21.76 -28.63 3.01
C ILE A 14 -23.01 -28.75 2.15
N ILE A 15 -23.47 -27.66 1.55
CA ILE A 15 -24.66 -27.65 0.68
C ILE A 15 -24.47 -28.61 -0.49
N VAL A 16 -23.32 -28.55 -1.18
CA VAL A 16 -23.01 -29.43 -2.31
C VAL A 16 -23.02 -30.90 -1.89
N VAL A 17 -22.38 -31.24 -0.76
CA VAL A 17 -22.38 -32.62 -0.23
C VAL A 17 -23.79 -33.09 0.12
N LEU A 18 -24.62 -32.25 0.72
CA LEU A 18 -26.02 -32.58 1.03
C LEU A 18 -26.87 -32.79 -0.24
N VAL A 19 -26.65 -31.99 -1.28
CA VAL A 19 -27.30 -32.16 -2.58
C VAL A 19 -26.88 -33.49 -3.23
N LEU A 20 -25.59 -33.83 -3.18
CA LEU A 20 -25.08 -35.10 -3.69
C LEU A 20 -25.66 -36.29 -2.91
N PHE A 21 -25.77 -36.18 -1.58
CA PHE A 21 -26.41 -37.19 -0.74
C PHE A 21 -27.89 -37.37 -1.10
N ARG A 22 -28.64 -36.29 -1.34
CA ARG A 22 -30.05 -36.39 -1.75
C ARG A 22 -30.24 -36.97 -3.15
N LYS A 23 -29.29 -36.74 -4.06
CA LYS A 23 -29.34 -37.24 -5.44
C LYS A 23 -28.83 -38.68 -5.59
N SER A 24 -28.23 -39.27 -4.55
CA SER A 24 -27.72 -40.63 -4.62
C SER A 24 -28.87 -41.64 -4.79
N LYS A 25 -28.73 -42.53 -5.77
CA LYS A 25 -29.77 -43.51 -6.12
C LYS A 25 -29.70 -44.77 -5.27
N GLU A 26 -28.51 -45.13 -4.76
CA GLU A 26 -28.28 -46.39 -4.07
C GLU A 26 -28.17 -46.17 -2.56
N LYS A 27 -28.89 -46.97 -1.78
CA LYS A 27 -28.77 -46.96 -0.31
C LYS A 27 -27.41 -47.54 0.09
N GLU A 28 -26.57 -46.69 0.65
CA GLU A 28 -25.26 -47.08 1.15
C GLU A 28 -25.08 -46.60 2.60
N SER A 29 -24.63 -47.49 3.48
CA SER A 29 -24.35 -47.14 4.87
C SER A 29 -23.25 -46.08 4.96
N PHE A 30 -23.50 -45.06 5.78
CA PHE A 30 -22.61 -43.92 6.01
C PHE A 30 -22.23 -43.14 4.75
N LEU A 31 -23.11 -43.10 3.75
CA LEU A 31 -22.85 -42.40 2.48
C LEU A 31 -22.46 -40.93 2.67
N LEU A 32 -23.14 -40.19 3.55
CA LEU A 32 -22.84 -38.79 3.82
C LEU A 32 -21.39 -38.61 4.30
N VAL A 33 -20.94 -39.43 5.24
CA VAL A 33 -19.53 -39.42 5.73
C VAL A 33 -18.57 -39.75 4.60
N LYS A 34 -18.89 -40.75 3.77
CA LYS A 34 -18.06 -41.11 2.61
C LYS A 34 -17.94 -39.94 1.63
N LEU A 35 -19.03 -39.23 1.33
CA LEU A 35 -18.98 -38.07 0.44
C LEU A 35 -18.07 -36.97 0.99
N PHE A 36 -18.13 -36.68 2.30
CA PHE A 36 -17.18 -35.75 2.94
C PHE A 36 -15.73 -36.22 2.80
N VAL A 37 -15.44 -37.50 3.04
CA VAL A 37 -14.09 -38.05 2.88
C VAL A 37 -13.61 -37.95 1.43
N PHE A 38 -14.47 -38.25 0.46
CA PHE A 38 -14.14 -38.13 -0.97
C PHE A 38 -13.90 -36.67 -1.38
N THR A 39 -14.69 -35.73 -0.88
CA THR A 39 -14.45 -34.29 -1.11
C THR A 39 -13.15 -33.82 -0.46
N LEU A 40 -12.86 -34.23 0.78
CA LEU A 40 -11.60 -33.90 1.45
C LEU A 40 -10.39 -34.53 0.74
N LEU A 41 -10.54 -35.75 0.24
CA LEU A 41 -9.52 -36.41 -0.60
C LEU A 41 -9.25 -35.60 -1.87
N GLY A 42 -10.27 -35.11 -2.55
CA GLY A 42 -10.08 -34.28 -3.74
C GLY A 42 -9.40 -32.93 -3.44
N ALA A 43 -9.71 -32.33 -2.28
CA ALA A 43 -9.14 -31.06 -1.84
C ALA A 43 -7.73 -31.18 -1.25
N PHE A 44 -7.26 -32.41 -1.00
CA PHE A 44 -5.99 -32.66 -0.33
C PHE A 44 -4.81 -32.18 -1.18
N MET A 45 -4.06 -31.27 -0.60
CA MET A 45 -2.90 -30.61 -1.20
C MET A 45 -1.61 -31.16 -0.59
N PHE A 46 -0.59 -31.29 -1.43
CA PHE A 46 0.78 -31.48 -1.00
C PHE A 46 1.60 -30.26 -1.42
N ASP A 47 2.30 -29.64 -0.47
CA ASP A 47 3.14 -28.47 -0.72
C ASP A 47 4.60 -28.91 -0.84
N LEU A 48 5.19 -28.72 -2.03
CA LEU A 48 6.60 -28.97 -2.32
C LEU A 48 7.29 -27.65 -2.61
N ASN A 49 7.95 -27.07 -1.60
CA ASN A 49 8.70 -25.82 -1.73
C ASN A 49 7.89 -24.70 -2.41
N GLY A 50 6.61 -24.56 -2.06
CA GLY A 50 5.71 -23.56 -2.63
C GLY A 50 4.92 -24.03 -3.85
N LEU A 51 5.27 -25.17 -4.45
CA LEU A 51 4.47 -25.81 -5.49
C LEU A 51 3.39 -26.68 -4.86
N LYS A 52 2.14 -26.21 -4.97
CA LYS A 52 0.96 -26.90 -4.43
C LYS A 52 0.42 -27.90 -5.45
N LEU A 53 0.46 -29.19 -5.10
CA LEU A 53 -0.01 -30.30 -5.95
C LEU A 53 -1.30 -30.93 -5.41
N PRO A 54 -2.27 -31.29 -6.28
CA PRO A 54 -3.54 -31.92 -5.87
C PRO A 54 -3.35 -33.44 -5.62
N LEU A 55 -2.51 -33.78 -4.64
CA LEU A 55 -2.07 -35.17 -4.41
C LEU A 55 -3.25 -36.11 -4.13
N GLY A 56 -4.25 -35.68 -3.36
CA GLY A 56 -5.36 -36.59 -3.03
C GLY A 56 -6.27 -36.89 -4.23
N PHE A 57 -6.40 -35.95 -5.17
CA PHE A 57 -7.05 -36.22 -6.46
C PHE A 57 -6.24 -37.23 -7.30
N MET A 58 -4.91 -37.11 -7.32
CA MET A 58 -4.04 -38.09 -8.00
C MET A 58 -4.16 -39.48 -7.37
N VAL A 59 -4.17 -39.57 -6.03
CA VAL A 59 -4.36 -40.82 -5.30
C VAL A 59 -5.72 -41.45 -5.63
N PHE A 60 -6.78 -40.64 -5.73
CA PHE A 60 -8.10 -41.13 -6.14
C PHE A 60 -8.06 -41.74 -7.55
N LEU A 61 -7.43 -41.04 -8.52
CA LEU A 61 -7.31 -41.53 -9.89
C LEU A 61 -6.48 -42.82 -10.02
N LEU A 62 -5.42 -42.95 -9.21
CA LEU A 62 -4.51 -44.09 -9.25
C LEU A 62 -5.04 -45.32 -8.50
N PHE A 63 -5.64 -45.13 -7.33
CA PHE A 63 -5.96 -46.23 -6.41
C PHE A 63 -7.45 -46.48 -6.18
N VAL A 64 -8.33 -45.48 -6.41
CA VAL A 64 -9.75 -45.53 -6.00
C VAL A 64 -10.72 -45.44 -7.18
N ARG A 65 -10.20 -45.43 -8.42
CA ARG A 65 -10.86 -45.17 -9.71
C ARG A 65 -12.21 -45.86 -9.96
N LYS A 66 -12.54 -46.96 -9.26
CA LYS A 66 -13.81 -47.70 -9.42
C LYS A 66 -14.48 -48.01 -8.08
N PRO A 67 -15.17 -47.04 -7.46
CA PRO A 67 -16.04 -47.35 -6.32
C PRO A 67 -17.15 -48.31 -6.78
N LYS A 68 -17.48 -49.33 -5.98
CA LYS A 68 -18.47 -50.34 -6.36
C LYS A 68 -19.93 -49.88 -6.27
N VAL A 69 -20.22 -48.89 -5.41
CA VAL A 69 -21.56 -48.39 -5.07
C VAL A 69 -21.51 -46.87 -5.09
N ASN A 70 -22.54 -46.20 -5.64
CA ASN A 70 -22.61 -44.74 -5.83
C ASN A 70 -21.34 -44.14 -6.49
N ALA A 71 -20.79 -44.81 -7.49
CA ALA A 71 -19.52 -44.44 -8.12
C ALA A 71 -19.52 -43.01 -8.68
N ASP A 72 -20.57 -42.65 -9.42
CA ASP A 72 -20.72 -41.32 -10.02
C ASP A 72 -20.77 -40.23 -8.95
N THR A 73 -21.55 -40.44 -7.88
CA THR A 73 -21.68 -39.46 -6.79
C THR A 73 -20.35 -39.25 -6.06
N LYS A 74 -19.56 -40.32 -5.86
CA LYS A 74 -18.23 -40.25 -5.25
C LYS A 74 -17.21 -39.57 -6.17
N TYR A 75 -17.27 -39.83 -7.47
CA TYR A 75 -16.42 -39.16 -8.45
C TYR A 75 -16.70 -37.64 -8.48
N ILE A 76 -17.98 -37.25 -8.47
CA ILE A 76 -18.38 -35.84 -8.38
C ILE A 76 -17.88 -35.24 -7.05
N ALA A 77 -18.04 -35.92 -5.92
CA ALA A 77 -17.56 -35.43 -4.62
C ALA A 77 -16.04 -35.17 -4.62
N VAL A 78 -15.24 -36.06 -5.21
CA VAL A 78 -13.79 -35.85 -5.38
C VAL A 78 -13.48 -34.69 -6.32
N SER A 79 -14.24 -34.55 -7.41
CA SER A 79 -14.06 -33.46 -8.37
C SER A 79 -14.40 -32.10 -7.74
N VAL A 80 -15.42 -32.04 -6.88
CA VAL A 80 -15.71 -30.86 -6.05
C VAL A 80 -14.53 -30.53 -5.14
N GLY A 81 -13.92 -31.54 -4.51
CA GLY A 81 -12.69 -31.37 -3.74
C GLY A 81 -11.56 -30.74 -4.55
N LEU A 82 -11.33 -31.22 -5.78
CA LEU A 82 -10.34 -30.64 -6.67
C LEU A 82 -10.65 -29.18 -7.03
N VAL A 83 -11.93 -28.85 -7.28
CA VAL A 83 -12.35 -27.45 -7.51
C VAL A 83 -12.05 -26.59 -6.28
N LEU A 84 -12.32 -27.08 -5.06
CA LEU A 84 -11.97 -26.35 -3.83
C LEU A 84 -10.46 -26.13 -3.70
N PHE A 85 -9.64 -27.12 -4.06
CA PHE A 85 -8.19 -26.97 -4.13
C PHE A 85 -7.77 -25.85 -5.09
N ILE A 86 -8.33 -25.85 -6.31
CA ILE A 86 -8.05 -24.82 -7.32
C ILE A 86 -8.45 -23.44 -6.79
N LEU A 87 -9.67 -23.32 -6.25
CA LEU A 87 -10.16 -22.07 -5.65
C LEU A 87 -9.26 -21.60 -4.50
N GLY A 88 -8.77 -22.51 -3.66
CA GLY A 88 -7.84 -22.18 -2.57
C GLY A 88 -6.49 -21.62 -3.03
N ILE A 89 -6.08 -21.86 -4.29
CA ILE A 89 -4.89 -21.26 -4.89
C ILE A 89 -5.21 -19.88 -5.47
N PHE A 90 -6.29 -19.76 -6.25
CA PHE A 90 -6.60 -18.54 -6.99
C PHE A 90 -7.25 -17.45 -6.14
N ILE A 91 -8.12 -17.80 -5.18
CA ILE A 91 -8.84 -16.81 -4.37
C ILE A 91 -7.88 -15.87 -3.63
N PRO A 92 -6.82 -16.33 -2.92
CA PRO A 92 -5.87 -15.41 -2.30
C PRO A 92 -5.18 -14.47 -3.28
N GLN A 93 -4.91 -14.93 -4.52
CA GLN A 93 -4.31 -14.08 -5.55
C GLN A 93 -5.29 -13.02 -6.05
N ILE A 94 -6.57 -13.39 -6.23
CA ILE A 94 -7.63 -12.45 -6.61
C ILE A 94 -7.88 -11.45 -5.48
N GLU A 95 -7.96 -11.90 -4.22
CA GLU A 95 -8.08 -11.03 -3.05
C GLU A 95 -6.93 -10.01 -3.03
N LYS A 96 -5.69 -10.46 -3.25
CA LYS A 96 -4.52 -9.58 -3.32
C LYS A 96 -4.64 -8.59 -4.49
N MET A 97 -4.94 -9.07 -5.69
CA MET A 97 -5.06 -8.23 -6.90
C MET A 97 -6.16 -7.17 -6.79
N VAL A 98 -7.29 -7.52 -6.17
CA VAL A 98 -8.40 -6.57 -5.94
C VAL A 98 -8.03 -5.56 -4.87
N TYR A 99 -7.32 -6.01 -3.82
CA TYR A 99 -6.91 -5.13 -2.72
C TYR A 99 -5.80 -4.14 -3.14
N GLU A 100 -4.83 -4.60 -3.94
CA GLU A 100 -3.68 -3.82 -4.45
C GLU A 100 -3.97 -3.14 -5.80
N ARG A 101 -5.24 -3.01 -6.17
CA ARG A 101 -5.64 -2.32 -7.39
C ARG A 101 -5.29 -0.83 -7.28
N THR A 102 -4.74 -0.26 -8.35
CA THR A 102 -4.57 1.20 -8.48
C THR A 102 -5.91 1.92 -8.50
N HIS A 103 -6.10 2.84 -7.56
CA HIS A 103 -7.20 3.79 -7.52
C HIS A 103 -6.78 5.07 -8.23
N HIS A 104 -7.70 5.66 -8.99
CA HIS A 104 -7.51 6.98 -9.62
C HIS A 104 -8.43 7.94 -8.89
N ILE A 105 -7.85 8.93 -8.21
CA ILE A 105 -8.58 9.87 -7.36
C ILE A 105 -8.24 11.27 -7.86
N ASP A 106 -9.25 12.08 -8.18
CA ASP A 106 -9.01 13.45 -8.66
C ASP A 106 -8.32 14.27 -7.55
N LEU A 107 -7.31 15.07 -7.95
CA LEU A 107 -6.69 16.04 -7.07
C LEU A 107 -7.70 17.10 -6.65
N LEU A 108 -7.64 17.54 -5.39
CA LEU A 108 -8.43 18.67 -4.91
C LEU A 108 -7.97 19.99 -5.55
N ASP A 109 -6.66 20.17 -5.65
CA ASP A 109 -6.04 21.30 -6.35
C ASP A 109 -4.83 20.83 -7.17
N THR A 110 -4.69 21.38 -8.37
CA THR A 110 -3.53 21.13 -9.26
C THR A 110 -2.34 22.05 -8.96
N ASN A 111 -2.50 22.98 -8.03
CA ASN A 111 -1.48 23.94 -7.63
C ASN A 111 -1.17 23.84 -6.14
N PHE A 112 0.12 23.70 -5.85
CA PHE A 112 0.66 23.57 -4.49
C PHE A 112 0.39 24.78 -3.60
N TYR A 113 0.46 26.01 -4.13
CA TYR A 113 0.31 27.21 -3.30
C TYR A 113 -1.13 27.56 -2.93
N SER A 114 -2.11 27.08 -3.71
CA SER A 114 -3.54 27.28 -3.40
C SER A 114 -4.18 26.08 -2.73
N GLY A 115 -3.63 24.89 -2.92
CA GLY A 115 -4.07 23.66 -2.27
C GLY A 115 -3.47 23.44 -0.88
N SER A 116 -3.78 22.29 -0.31
CA SER A 116 -3.22 21.78 0.94
C SER A 116 -2.94 20.28 0.79
N LEU A 117 -1.71 19.87 1.08
CA LEU A 117 -1.34 18.45 1.11
C LEU A 117 -2.03 17.71 2.25
N VAL A 118 -2.34 18.40 3.35
CA VAL A 118 -3.12 17.84 4.46
C VAL A 118 -4.54 17.52 3.99
N GLU A 119 -5.23 18.47 3.37
CA GLU A 119 -6.58 18.25 2.84
C GLU A 119 -6.61 17.14 1.77
N GLU A 120 -5.58 17.06 0.92
CA GLU A 120 -5.44 16.00 -0.07
C GLU A 120 -5.34 14.62 0.59
N VAL A 121 -4.52 14.48 1.64
CA VAL A 121 -4.40 13.23 2.40
C VAL A 121 -5.67 12.90 3.19
N GLU A 122 -6.37 13.89 3.75
CA GLU A 122 -7.68 13.68 4.37
C GLU A 122 -8.72 13.16 3.36
N ASN A 123 -8.76 13.72 2.15
CA ASN A 123 -9.62 13.22 1.08
C ASN A 123 -9.29 11.78 0.68
N LEU A 124 -7.99 11.42 0.61
CA LEU A 124 -7.56 10.04 0.39
C LEU A 124 -7.99 9.11 1.52
N ARG A 125 -7.87 9.57 2.77
CA ARG A 125 -8.24 8.84 3.98
C ARG A 125 -9.72 8.48 3.97
N ASP A 126 -10.57 9.46 3.64
CA ASP A 126 -12.02 9.28 3.53
C ASP A 126 -12.39 8.35 2.36
N TYR A 127 -11.76 8.52 1.19
CA TYR A 127 -12.04 7.72 0.01
C TYR A 127 -11.66 6.24 0.20
N LEU A 128 -10.52 5.98 0.83
CA LEU A 128 -9.98 4.64 1.03
C LEU A 128 -10.47 3.94 2.31
N ASP A 129 -11.25 4.65 3.13
CA ASP A 129 -11.76 4.20 4.42
C ASP A 129 -10.60 3.75 5.34
N MET A 130 -9.61 4.63 5.50
CA MET A 130 -8.45 4.38 6.36
C MET A 130 -8.87 4.52 7.84
N GLU A 131 -9.04 3.39 8.52
CA GLU A 131 -9.52 3.29 9.91
C GLU A 131 -8.40 3.32 10.96
N GLY A 132 -7.14 3.42 10.53
CA GLY A 132 -5.95 3.37 11.38
C GLY A 132 -5.89 4.49 12.41
N TYR A 133 -5.21 4.20 13.52
CA TYR A 133 -5.05 5.16 14.61
C TYR A 133 -3.98 6.21 14.34
N SER A 134 -3.00 5.88 13.50
CA SER A 134 -1.95 6.78 13.04
C SER A 134 -1.71 6.59 11.56
N LEU A 135 -1.49 7.72 10.88
CA LEU A 135 -1.06 7.79 9.50
C LEU A 135 0.30 8.50 9.50
N GLU A 136 1.33 7.77 9.11
CA GLU A 136 2.71 8.22 9.23
C GLU A 136 3.29 8.46 7.83
N LEU A 137 4.11 9.51 7.70
CA LEU A 137 4.80 9.80 6.44
C LEU A 137 6.07 8.94 6.35
N ARG A 138 6.18 8.18 5.26
CA ARG A 138 7.39 7.42 4.90
C ARG A 138 8.35 8.24 4.05
N GLY A 139 7.79 9.15 3.26
CA GLY A 139 8.54 10.09 2.45
C GLY A 139 7.63 10.88 1.53
N LEU A 140 8.13 12.04 1.14
CA LEU A 140 7.53 12.92 0.15
C LEU A 140 8.60 13.28 -0.87
N ASP A 141 8.24 13.18 -2.14
CA ASP A 141 9.05 13.59 -3.28
C ASP A 141 8.15 14.38 -4.22
N MET A 142 8.49 15.65 -4.47
CA MET A 142 7.58 16.56 -5.17
C MET A 142 8.36 17.53 -6.01
N THR A 143 7.94 17.69 -7.27
CA THR A 143 8.44 18.74 -8.15
C THR A 143 7.29 19.64 -8.57
N ILE A 144 7.48 20.95 -8.40
CA ILE A 144 6.53 21.98 -8.82
C ILE A 144 7.17 22.95 -9.79
N HIS A 145 6.35 23.51 -10.67
CA HIS A 145 6.69 24.69 -11.44
C HIS A 145 6.77 25.93 -10.54
N GLN A 146 7.42 26.97 -11.03
CA GLN A 146 7.53 28.24 -10.32
C GLN A 146 6.16 28.84 -9.91
N ASP A 147 5.11 28.61 -10.71
CA ASP A 147 3.75 29.06 -10.42
C ASP A 147 3.00 28.16 -9.43
N GLY A 148 3.60 27.05 -8.99
CA GLY A 148 3.04 26.10 -8.03
C GLY A 148 2.36 24.90 -8.67
N THR A 149 2.24 24.85 -10.00
CA THR A 149 1.63 23.71 -10.68
C THR A 149 2.47 22.45 -10.46
N TYR A 150 1.83 21.33 -10.12
CA TYR A 150 2.55 20.07 -9.93
C TYR A 150 3.13 19.54 -11.25
N GLU A 151 4.39 19.12 -11.22
CA GLU A 151 5.05 18.34 -12.27
C GLU A 151 5.10 16.85 -11.89
N SER A 152 5.45 16.58 -10.63
CA SER A 152 5.41 15.27 -10.01
C SER A 152 5.05 15.43 -8.53
N LEU A 153 4.37 14.43 -7.99
CA LEU A 153 4.10 14.28 -6.56
C LEU A 153 4.14 12.79 -6.26
N GLY A 154 4.91 12.41 -5.26
CA GLY A 154 5.04 11.07 -4.74
C GLY A 154 4.96 11.13 -3.21
N ILE A 155 3.97 10.47 -2.63
CA ILE A 155 3.78 10.39 -1.19
C ILE A 155 3.74 8.91 -0.78
N GLY A 156 4.60 8.56 0.18
CA GLY A 156 4.55 7.26 0.84
C GLY A 156 3.89 7.41 2.20
N LEU A 157 2.77 6.73 2.44
CA LEU A 157 2.10 6.71 3.75
C LEU A 157 2.08 5.32 4.36
N VAL A 158 2.05 5.29 5.68
CA VAL A 158 1.97 4.07 6.49
C VAL A 158 0.82 4.21 7.48
N GLU A 159 -0.07 3.23 7.48
CA GLU A 159 -1.18 3.14 8.42
C GLU A 159 -0.99 1.93 9.33
N GLN A 160 -1.06 2.18 10.64
CA GLN A 160 -0.99 1.13 11.65
C GLN A 160 -2.41 0.63 12.00
N THR A 161 -2.67 -0.64 11.71
CA THR A 161 -3.96 -1.29 12.00
C THR A 161 -3.82 -2.46 12.97
N HIS A 162 -4.93 -2.92 13.56
CA HIS A 162 -4.95 -4.15 14.37
C HIS A 162 -4.48 -5.40 13.65
N GLN A 163 -4.52 -5.41 12.31
CA GLN A 163 -4.15 -6.56 11.48
C GLN A 163 -2.73 -6.47 10.91
N GLY A 164 -1.99 -5.42 11.27
CA GLY A 164 -0.65 -5.12 10.77
C GLY A 164 -0.57 -3.78 10.06
N GLN A 165 0.53 -3.57 9.33
CA GLN A 165 0.82 -2.33 8.63
C GLN A 165 0.28 -2.34 7.20
N ILE A 166 -0.42 -1.27 6.82
CA ILE A 166 -0.83 -1.01 5.44
C ILE A 166 0.04 0.12 4.90
N ASN A 167 0.64 -0.09 3.74
CA ASN A 167 1.44 0.92 3.06
C ASN A 167 0.67 1.46 1.86
N TYR A 168 0.84 2.75 1.62
CA TYR A 168 0.27 3.48 0.49
C TYR A 168 1.39 4.11 -0.33
N ILE A 169 1.29 3.96 -1.64
CA ILE A 169 2.08 4.67 -2.64
C ILE A 169 1.08 5.53 -3.41
N ILE A 170 1.32 6.84 -3.39
CA ILE A 170 0.46 7.85 -3.99
C ILE A 170 1.33 8.64 -4.96
N ASP A 171 1.04 8.52 -6.25
CA ASP A 171 1.80 9.21 -7.29
C ASP A 171 0.87 10.10 -8.13
N LEU A 172 1.37 11.24 -8.59
CA LEU A 172 0.68 12.07 -9.56
C LEU A 172 0.54 11.33 -10.89
N ALA A 173 -0.69 11.18 -11.37
CA ALA A 173 -0.96 10.58 -12.67
C ALA A 173 -0.40 11.43 -13.81
N ASP A 174 -0.20 10.81 -14.98
CA ASP A 174 0.32 11.49 -16.17
C ASP A 174 -0.58 12.63 -16.68
N ASP A 175 -1.87 12.64 -16.31
CA ASP A 175 -2.80 13.72 -16.64
C ASP A 175 -2.64 14.97 -15.76
N ARG A 176 -1.84 14.87 -14.68
CA ARG A 176 -1.55 15.90 -13.68
C ARG A 176 -2.78 16.48 -12.99
N LYS A 177 -3.86 15.70 -12.96
CA LYS A 177 -5.16 16.09 -12.39
C LYS A 177 -5.69 15.04 -11.42
N SER A 178 -5.07 13.87 -11.38
CA SER A 178 -5.44 12.79 -10.50
C SER A 178 -4.21 12.15 -9.86
N LEU A 179 -4.45 11.42 -8.78
CA LEU A 179 -3.51 10.60 -8.05
C LEU A 179 -3.76 9.12 -8.38
N GLU A 180 -2.68 8.40 -8.67
CA GLU A 180 -2.64 6.96 -8.70
C GLU A 180 -2.27 6.44 -7.32
N VAL A 181 -3.21 5.76 -6.66
CA VAL A 181 -3.03 5.28 -5.29
C VAL A 181 -3.06 3.76 -5.24
N VAL A 182 -1.96 3.18 -4.76
CA VAL A 182 -1.81 1.73 -4.56
C VAL A 182 -1.61 1.47 -3.08
N ARG A 183 -2.37 0.51 -2.53
CA ARG A 183 -2.21 0.04 -1.15
C ARG A 183 -1.79 -1.42 -1.10
N TYR A 184 -0.95 -1.79 -0.15
CA TYR A 184 -0.53 -3.18 0.04
C TYR A 184 -0.27 -3.50 1.52
N LYS A 185 -0.50 -4.76 1.89
CA LYS A 185 -0.25 -5.25 3.25
C LYS A 185 1.13 -5.85 3.33
N VAL A 186 1.94 -5.36 4.27
CA VAL A 186 3.25 -5.97 4.58
C VAL A 186 3.02 -7.00 5.69
N LYS A 187 3.23 -8.28 5.36
CA LYS A 187 3.15 -9.38 6.31
C LYS A 187 4.52 -9.56 6.94
N ASP A 188 4.77 -8.85 8.05
CA ASP A 188 5.99 -8.95 8.86
C ASP A 188 7.30 -8.87 8.06
N GLU A 189 7.94 -7.70 8.07
CA GLU A 189 9.37 -7.61 7.75
C GLU A 189 10.09 -6.86 8.87
N GLU A 190 11.17 -7.49 9.37
CA GLU A 190 12.16 -6.96 10.31
C GLU A 190 12.78 -5.61 9.89
N TYR A 191 12.51 -5.13 8.68
CA TYR A 191 13.16 -3.97 8.07
C TYR A 191 12.62 -2.60 8.52
N LEU A 192 11.40 -2.51 9.06
CA LEU A 192 10.77 -1.22 9.41
C LEU A 192 10.61 -0.97 10.91
N LYS A 193 11.04 -1.91 11.77
CA LYS A 193 10.87 -1.78 13.24
C LYS A 193 11.64 -0.62 13.87
N ASP A 194 12.68 -0.13 13.21
CA ASP A 194 13.56 0.91 13.74
C ASP A 194 13.29 2.30 13.15
N TYR A 195 12.34 2.42 12.22
CA TYR A 195 11.97 3.71 11.63
C TYR A 195 10.87 4.37 12.48
N ILE A 196 11.23 5.46 13.15
CA ILE A 196 10.25 6.34 13.81
C ILE A 196 9.71 7.26 12.72
N PHE A 197 8.58 6.89 12.14
CA PHE A 197 7.90 7.76 11.20
C PHE A 197 7.17 8.89 11.95
N THR A 198 7.16 10.07 11.37
CA THR A 198 6.42 11.22 11.92
C THR A 198 4.98 11.17 11.41
N ASP A 199 4.07 11.66 12.23
CA ASP A 199 2.68 11.90 11.84
C ASP A 199 2.61 12.68 10.50
N ALA A 200 1.86 12.13 9.54
CA ALA A 200 1.82 12.66 8.19
C ALA A 200 1.18 14.05 8.13
N GLU A 201 0.10 14.28 8.88
CA GLU A 201 -0.59 15.56 8.94
C GLU A 201 0.35 16.65 9.48
N LEU A 202 1.18 16.33 10.49
CA LEU A 202 2.19 17.26 11.00
C LEU A 202 3.22 17.65 9.94
N VAL A 203 3.80 16.68 9.22
CA VAL A 203 4.84 16.97 8.21
C VAL A 203 4.23 17.76 7.05
N LEU A 204 3.11 17.29 6.50
CA LEU A 204 2.46 17.91 5.35
C LEU A 204 1.90 19.30 5.69
N GLY A 205 1.38 19.48 6.90
CA GLY A 205 0.93 20.80 7.36
C GLY A 205 2.06 21.82 7.47
N ASN A 206 3.31 21.38 7.72
CA ASN A 206 4.47 22.26 7.64
C ASN A 206 4.91 22.53 6.19
N PHE A 207 4.70 21.58 5.27
CA PHE A 207 4.91 21.82 3.83
C PHE A 207 3.95 22.88 3.30
N ASP A 208 2.68 22.84 3.73
CA ASP A 208 1.66 23.81 3.32
C ASP A 208 1.99 25.27 3.75
N LEU A 209 2.95 25.47 4.66
CA LEU A 209 3.46 26.80 5.00
C LEU A 209 4.36 27.41 3.91
N ILE A 210 4.89 26.60 2.99
CA ILE A 210 5.82 27.05 1.97
C ILE A 210 5.05 27.86 0.92
N THR A 211 5.27 29.18 0.92
CA THR A 211 4.69 30.05 -0.10
C THR A 211 5.67 30.33 -1.22
N SER A 212 5.12 30.75 -2.35
CA SER A 212 5.90 31.14 -3.51
C SER A 212 6.92 32.26 -3.22
N GLU A 213 6.66 33.16 -2.26
CA GLU A 213 7.59 34.24 -1.84
C GLU A 213 8.85 33.72 -1.12
N MET A 214 8.77 32.54 -0.51
CA MET A 214 9.90 31.90 0.17
C MET A 214 10.89 31.29 -0.84
N LEU A 215 10.44 31.11 -2.07
CA LEU A 215 11.19 30.56 -3.19
C LEU A 215 11.67 31.69 -4.12
N GLU A 216 12.87 31.55 -4.67
CA GLU A 216 13.50 32.61 -5.47
C GLU A 216 12.94 32.66 -6.91
N LYS A 217 11.82 33.36 -7.07
CA LYS A 217 10.98 33.43 -8.30
C LYS A 217 11.64 33.93 -9.61
N LYS A 218 12.94 34.17 -9.73
CA LYS A 218 13.50 34.80 -10.95
C LYS A 218 14.57 34.01 -11.67
N GLU A 219 15.11 32.97 -11.05
CA GLU A 219 16.22 32.23 -11.62
C GLU A 219 15.87 30.79 -12.00
N TYR A 220 14.77 30.24 -11.49
CA TYR A 220 14.43 28.82 -11.60
C TYR A 220 12.99 28.60 -12.01
N ASP A 221 12.79 27.64 -12.92
CA ASP A 221 11.49 27.24 -13.45
C ASP A 221 10.88 26.10 -12.61
N TYR A 222 11.72 25.29 -11.96
CA TYR A 222 11.33 24.11 -11.19
C TYR A 222 11.94 24.11 -9.79
N TYR A 223 11.14 23.62 -8.84
CA TYR A 223 11.52 23.41 -7.45
C TYR A 223 11.17 21.97 -7.09
N HIS A 224 12.15 21.25 -6.57
CA HIS A 224 12.00 19.89 -6.11
C HIS A 224 12.22 19.83 -4.61
N PHE A 225 11.35 19.12 -3.92
CA PHE A 225 11.35 18.91 -2.49
C PHE A 225 11.40 17.43 -2.21
N SER A 226 12.31 17.01 -1.33
CA SER A 226 12.40 15.63 -0.88
C SER A 226 12.58 15.57 0.63
N THR A 227 11.87 14.66 1.29
CA THR A 227 12.03 14.36 2.72
C THR A 227 11.60 12.94 3.02
N ASP A 228 12.21 12.33 4.04
CA ASP A 228 11.73 11.08 4.64
C ASP A 228 10.70 11.34 5.77
N GLY A 229 10.42 12.62 6.07
CA GLY A 229 9.49 13.05 7.11
C GLY A 229 10.01 12.92 8.53
N GLN A 230 11.23 12.42 8.74
CA GLN A 230 11.75 12.18 10.08
C GLN A 230 12.22 13.46 10.74
N ARG A 231 11.95 13.57 12.05
CA ARG A 231 12.60 14.57 12.88
C ARG A 231 13.99 14.08 13.28
N ILE A 232 15.02 14.84 12.95
CA ILE A 232 16.41 14.50 13.26
C ILE A 232 17.11 15.62 14.02
N ASP A 233 18.18 15.27 14.73
CA ASP A 233 19.11 16.23 15.31
C ASP A 233 19.98 16.82 14.18
N TYR A 234 19.69 18.04 13.77
CA TYR A 234 20.38 18.73 12.69
C TYR A 234 21.48 19.64 13.24
N ALA A 235 22.73 19.39 12.82
CA ALA A 235 23.92 20.09 13.31
C ALA A 235 24.91 20.53 12.20
N VAL A 236 24.49 20.47 10.93
CA VAL A 236 25.38 20.80 9.80
C VAL A 236 25.55 22.32 9.72
N ALA A 237 26.79 22.78 9.92
CA ALA A 237 27.18 24.18 9.82
C ALA A 237 27.57 24.56 8.38
N ASP A 238 27.47 25.86 8.05
CA ASP A 238 27.84 26.45 6.75
C ASP A 238 26.99 25.99 5.54
N SER A 239 25.90 25.27 5.77
CA SER A 239 24.89 24.94 4.76
C SER A 239 23.92 26.11 4.54
N ARG A 240 23.33 26.19 3.34
CA ARG A 240 22.23 27.13 3.05
C ARG A 240 20.93 26.61 3.68
N THR A 241 20.87 26.73 5.00
CA THR A 241 19.79 26.18 5.81
C THR A 241 18.84 27.29 6.24
N PHE A 242 17.55 27.03 6.05
CA PHE A 242 16.50 27.97 6.36
C PHE A 242 15.44 27.32 7.23
N GLN A 243 15.03 28.00 8.30
CA GLN A 243 13.82 27.66 9.03
C GLN A 243 12.61 28.13 8.22
N ILE A 244 11.64 27.25 8.05
CA ILE A 244 10.32 27.59 7.54
C ILE A 244 9.34 27.62 8.70
N SER A 245 8.55 28.68 8.76
CA SER A 245 7.52 28.87 9.79
C SER A 245 6.41 29.77 9.25
N THR A 246 5.38 29.98 10.06
CA THR A 246 4.32 30.96 9.78
C THR A 246 4.83 32.39 9.64
N ALA A 247 6.02 32.71 10.18
CA ALA A 247 6.68 34.01 10.00
C ALA A 247 7.43 34.13 8.66
N GLY A 248 7.54 33.05 7.89
CA GLY A 248 8.24 32.99 6.61
C GLY A 248 9.53 32.16 6.64
N LYS A 249 10.37 32.40 5.63
CA LYS A 249 11.71 31.79 5.49
C LYS A 249 12.76 32.64 6.21
N ALA A 250 13.40 32.08 7.23
CA ALA A 250 14.49 32.72 7.96
C ALA A 250 15.78 31.89 7.85
N LYS A 251 16.91 32.53 7.58
CA LYS A 251 18.21 31.85 7.58
C LYS A 251 18.60 31.50 9.02
N LEU A 252 19.05 30.27 9.24
CA LEU A 252 19.62 29.84 10.51
C LEU A 252 21.14 30.10 10.50
N GLU A 253 21.64 30.75 11.55
CA GLU A 253 23.07 30.96 11.74
C GLU A 253 23.70 29.82 12.56
N ASN A 254 25.01 29.60 12.40
CA ASN A 254 25.71 28.45 12.98
C ASN A 254 25.63 28.40 14.52
N ASP A 255 25.44 29.54 15.19
CA ASP A 255 25.31 29.64 16.65
C ASP A 255 23.93 29.22 17.17
N GLN A 256 22.95 29.02 16.28
CA GLN A 256 21.62 28.53 16.59
C GLN A 256 21.50 27.01 16.46
N LEU A 257 22.57 26.33 16.04
CA LEU A 257 22.65 24.87 15.89
C LEU A 257 23.34 24.23 17.11
N PRO A 258 23.04 22.96 17.47
CA PRO A 258 22.12 22.03 16.80
C PRO A 258 20.64 22.31 17.14
N VAL A 259 19.75 21.80 16.29
CA VAL A 259 18.28 21.85 16.49
C VAL A 259 17.65 20.51 16.15
N GLN A 260 16.44 20.26 16.63
CA GLN A 260 15.61 19.16 16.15
C GLN A 260 14.61 19.65 15.12
N ALA A 261 14.63 19.09 13.91
CA ALA A 261 13.75 19.52 12.83
C ALA A 261 13.46 18.39 11.86
N ILE A 262 12.40 18.55 11.07
CA ILE A 262 12.17 17.75 9.86
C ILE A 262 12.94 18.42 8.73
N VAL A 263 13.83 17.68 8.08
CA VAL A 263 14.69 18.21 7.01
C VAL A 263 14.03 17.96 5.67
N VAL A 264 13.97 19.01 4.87
CA VAL A 264 13.53 18.95 3.48
C VAL A 264 14.67 19.44 2.61
N ASP A 265 15.13 18.56 1.72
CA ASP A 265 16.09 18.92 0.70
C ASP A 265 15.35 19.65 -0.43
N VAL A 266 15.86 20.83 -0.79
CA VAL A 266 15.28 21.68 -1.82
C VAL A 266 16.27 21.85 -2.95
N CYS A 267 15.92 21.33 -4.11
CA CYS A 267 16.70 21.44 -5.34
C CYS A 267 15.99 22.34 -6.35
N LYS A 268 16.73 23.27 -6.95
CA LYS A 268 16.20 24.24 -7.92
C LYS A 268 16.87 24.07 -9.29
N GLY A 269 16.10 24.24 -10.36
CA GLY A 269 16.64 24.20 -11.72
C GLY A 269 15.73 24.78 -12.80
N LYS A 270 16.24 24.78 -14.04
CA LYS A 270 15.54 25.31 -15.23
C LYS A 270 15.03 24.24 -16.18
N GLU A 271 15.58 23.05 -16.06
CA GLU A 271 15.28 21.90 -16.89
C GLU A 271 15.06 20.72 -15.96
N LEU A 272 14.29 19.73 -16.40
CA LEU A 272 14.10 18.47 -15.69
C LEU A 272 14.89 17.36 -16.35
N ASP A 273 15.27 16.36 -15.57
CA ASP A 273 15.83 15.11 -16.06
C ASP A 273 14.73 14.08 -16.37
N GLU A 274 15.14 12.85 -16.73
CA GLU A 274 14.21 11.76 -17.06
C GLU A 274 13.33 11.33 -15.86
N LEU A 275 13.75 11.67 -14.63
CA LEU A 275 13.03 11.38 -13.40
C LEU A 275 12.13 12.54 -12.96
N ARG A 276 11.95 13.56 -13.80
CA ARG A 276 11.19 14.79 -13.49
C ARG A 276 11.75 15.54 -12.26
N THR A 277 13.06 15.43 -12.03
CA THR A 277 13.77 16.22 -11.03
C THR A 277 14.62 17.29 -11.74
N PRO A 278 14.94 18.43 -11.10
CA PRO A 278 15.73 19.47 -11.75
C PRO A 278 17.12 18.98 -12.21
N PHE A 279 17.39 19.08 -13.51
CA PHE A 279 18.64 18.64 -14.13
C PHE A 279 19.82 19.48 -13.64
N LYS A 280 20.72 18.81 -12.91
CA LYS A 280 21.85 19.42 -12.16
C LYS A 280 21.31 20.44 -11.16
N CYS A 281 21.01 20.00 -9.94
CA CYS A 281 20.67 20.90 -8.83
C CYS A 281 21.71 22.01 -8.76
N ARG A 282 21.31 23.20 -9.21
CA ARG A 282 22.25 24.34 -9.33
C ARG A 282 22.42 24.99 -7.98
N ASP A 283 21.36 24.94 -7.17
CA ASP A 283 21.32 25.44 -5.83
C ASP A 283 20.56 24.52 -4.87
N ASP A 284 21.33 23.80 -4.05
CA ASP A 284 20.80 23.05 -2.91
C ASP A 284 20.62 23.97 -1.70
N GLU A 285 19.42 23.95 -1.14
CA GLU A 285 19.06 24.54 0.15
C GLU A 285 18.40 23.46 1.01
N GLN A 286 18.46 23.63 2.32
CA GLN A 286 17.76 22.76 3.25
C GLN A 286 16.73 23.57 4.03
N PHE A 287 15.49 23.14 3.95
CA PHE A 287 14.40 23.70 4.73
C PHE A 287 14.23 22.86 5.98
N LEU A 288 14.30 23.52 7.13
CA LEU A 288 14.02 22.91 8.43
C LEU A 288 12.59 23.28 8.82
N LEU A 289 11.75 22.26 8.87
CA LEU A 289 10.36 22.35 9.29
C LEU A 289 10.25 21.98 10.77
N ASP A 290 9.28 22.61 11.46
CA ASP A 290 8.97 22.37 12.87
C ASP A 290 10.21 22.34 13.81
N VAL A 291 11.03 23.39 13.75
CA VAL A 291 12.29 23.50 14.49
C VAL A 291 12.07 23.62 16.00
N LEU A 292 12.72 22.74 16.77
CA LEU A 292 12.83 22.80 18.22
C LEU A 292 14.27 23.10 18.63
N MET A 293 14.46 24.17 19.39
CA MET A 293 15.77 24.55 19.96
C MET A 293 15.95 23.90 21.34
N TYR A 294 17.19 23.54 21.66
CA TYR A 294 17.58 23.03 22.98
C TYR A 294 17.68 24.13 24.04
#